data_AF-A0A6N2CM43-F1
#
_entry.id   AF-A0A6N2CM43-F1
#
_cell.length_a   1.000
_cell.length_b   1.000
_cell.length_c   1.000
_cell.angle_alpha   90.00
_cell.angle_beta   90.00
_cell.angle_gamma   90.00
#
_symmetry.space_group_name_H-M   'P 1'
#
loop_
_entity.id
_entity.type
_entity.pdbx_description
1 polymer ?
#
loop_
_entity_poly.entity_id
_entity_poly.type
_entity_poly.pdbx_seq_one_letter_code
_entity_poly.pdbx_strand_id
1 'polypeptide(L)'
;MKTLFDGRLYPVTSCIGFIEFPLDELVDFFVHWRKSLSPAILVKKRKPQGALVQALKKLEPLREFKTKYIFVPTHSRWTAVFDNTFRGADIAGDVMHASNVLSCGGVRVVADPGLGQCHYACIFETFGPLQPKQHLNYLRTIALTHDGEHWSFDQSGAPYEFEDVVQYGRRMKRERFSFDLLDQYLQHFQIRAFDEGFYLAEKSVIVELFSVSDLFSRKYSIEEVQRVAGVSF
;
A
#
# COMPACT_ATOMS: atom_id res chain seq x y z
N MET A 1 5.18 18.41 0.15
CA MET A 1 5.57 16.99 0.27
C MET A 1 4.38 16.16 -0.19
N LYS A 2 4.52 15.33 -1.22
CA LYS A 2 3.38 14.59 -1.78
C LYS A 2 3.12 13.31 -1.01
N THR A 3 2.11 13.33 -0.15
CA THR A 3 1.54 12.15 0.51
C THR A 3 0.02 12.27 0.51
N LEU A 4 -0.68 11.14 0.59
CA LEU A 4 -2.14 11.17 0.65
C LEU A 4 -2.59 11.82 1.97
N PHE A 5 -3.47 12.83 1.87
CA PHE A 5 -3.94 13.67 2.99
C PHE A 5 -2.85 14.39 3.77
N ASP A 6 -1.70 14.66 3.15
CA ASP A 6 -0.53 15.26 3.81
C ASP A 6 -0.06 14.44 5.02
N GLY A 7 -0.31 13.12 5.00
CA GLY A 7 0.07 12.20 6.06
C GLY A 7 -0.90 12.14 7.24
N ARG A 8 -1.99 12.94 7.27
CA ARG A 8 -2.93 13.02 8.41
C ARG A 8 -3.57 11.69 8.84
N LEU A 9 -3.56 10.69 7.96
CA LEU A 9 -4.03 9.33 8.24
C LEU A 9 -2.89 8.31 8.38
N TYR A 10 -1.67 8.74 8.67
CA TYR A 10 -0.60 7.83 9.10
C TYR A 10 -1.10 6.94 10.26
N PRO A 11 -0.83 5.63 10.25
CA PRO A 11 0.01 4.89 9.30
C PRO A 11 -0.75 4.32 8.08
N VAL A 12 -2.08 4.41 8.03
CA VAL A 12 -2.88 3.66 7.04
C VAL A 12 -2.71 4.17 5.60
N THR A 13 -2.12 5.35 5.41
CA THR A 13 -1.83 5.92 4.08
C THR A 13 -0.33 5.95 3.74
N SER A 14 0.55 5.42 4.60
CA SER A 14 2.00 5.42 4.31
C SER A 14 2.38 4.42 3.24
N CYS A 15 1.56 3.39 3.02
CA CYS A 15 1.73 2.37 1.99
C CYS A 15 0.38 2.04 1.35
N ILE A 16 0.36 2.00 0.02
CA ILE A 16 -0.85 1.78 -0.79
C ILE A 16 -0.54 0.73 -1.85
N GLY A 17 -1.41 -0.26 -1.98
CA GLY A 17 -1.36 -1.23 -3.06
C GLY A 17 -2.33 -0.83 -4.17
N PHE A 18 -1.97 -1.07 -5.41
CA PHE A 18 -2.84 -0.94 -6.57
C PHE A 18 -2.80 -2.24 -7.36
N ILE A 19 -3.96 -2.78 -7.68
CA ILE A 19 -4.10 -4.01 -8.46
C ILE A 19 -4.94 -3.67 -9.69
N GLU A 20 -4.44 -3.99 -10.88
CA GLU A 20 -5.09 -3.72 -12.17
C GLU A 20 -6.22 -4.73 -12.39
N PHE A 21 -7.26 -4.63 -11.56
CA PHE A 21 -8.37 -5.57 -11.55
C PHE A 21 -9.66 -4.91 -11.04
N PRO A 22 -10.84 -5.29 -11.58
CA PRO A 22 -12.12 -4.77 -11.12
C PRO A 22 -12.38 -5.08 -9.64
N LEU A 23 -13.00 -4.12 -8.94
CA LEU A 23 -13.24 -4.20 -7.50
C LEU A 23 -13.92 -5.50 -7.06
N ASP A 24 -15.08 -5.80 -7.65
CA ASP A 24 -15.95 -6.89 -7.17
C ASP A 24 -15.24 -8.25 -7.31
N GLU A 25 -14.62 -8.48 -8.47
CA GLU A 25 -13.87 -9.70 -8.74
C GLU A 25 -12.60 -9.80 -7.88
N LEU A 26 -11.90 -8.69 -7.64
CA LEU A 26 -10.73 -8.65 -6.76
C LEU A 26 -11.10 -8.99 -5.31
N VAL A 27 -12.22 -8.44 -4.81
CA VAL A 27 -12.71 -8.72 -3.47
C VAL A 27 -13.13 -10.19 -3.34
N ASP A 28 -13.78 -10.75 -4.36
CA ASP A 28 -14.16 -12.17 -4.36
C ASP A 28 -12.94 -13.10 -4.38
N PHE A 29 -11.96 -12.82 -5.25
CA PHE A 29 -10.66 -13.48 -5.25
C PHE A 29 -10.01 -13.42 -3.87
N PHE A 30 -9.93 -12.22 -3.28
CA PHE A 30 -9.29 -12.02 -2.00
C PHE A 30 -9.94 -12.83 -0.88
N VAL A 31 -11.28 -12.83 -0.81
CA VAL A 31 -12.01 -13.61 0.20
C VAL A 31 -11.81 -15.11 0.00
N HIS A 32 -11.83 -15.58 -1.25
CA HIS A 32 -11.56 -16.99 -1.56
C HIS A 32 -10.14 -17.38 -1.11
N TRP A 33 -9.15 -16.57 -1.45
CA TRP A 33 -7.75 -16.79 -1.07
C TRP A 33 -7.56 -16.81 0.46
N ARG A 34 -8.15 -15.86 1.20
CA ARG A 34 -8.05 -15.88 2.68
C ARG A 34 -8.63 -17.14 3.30
N LYS A 35 -9.76 -17.62 2.77
CA LYS A 35 -10.36 -18.88 3.22
C LYS A 35 -9.53 -20.11 2.84
N SER A 36 -8.82 -20.10 1.71
CA SER A 36 -7.94 -21.21 1.34
C SER A 36 -6.73 -21.32 2.27
N LEU A 37 -6.21 -20.19 2.77
CA LEU A 37 -5.11 -20.16 3.74
C LEU A 37 -5.55 -20.53 5.16
N SER A 38 -6.78 -20.16 5.53
CA SER A 38 -7.35 -20.47 6.84
C SER A 38 -8.84 -20.80 6.69
N PRO A 39 -9.21 -22.08 6.50
CA PRO A 39 -10.60 -22.48 6.26
C PRO A 39 -11.58 -22.07 7.37
N ALA A 40 -11.08 -21.90 8.60
CA ALA A 40 -11.86 -21.48 9.76
C ALA A 40 -12.02 -19.94 9.88
N ILE A 41 -11.38 -19.15 9.00
CA ILE A 41 -11.45 -17.69 9.07
C ILE A 41 -12.87 -17.20 8.74
N LEU A 42 -13.41 -16.36 9.62
CA LEU A 42 -14.67 -15.69 9.34
C LEU A 42 -14.38 -14.42 8.56
N VAL A 43 -15.18 -14.17 7.53
CA VAL A 43 -15.02 -13.00 6.66
C VAL A 43 -16.30 -12.20 6.67
N LYS A 44 -16.18 -10.88 6.88
CA LYS A 44 -17.29 -9.94 6.79
C LYS A 44 -16.96 -8.85 5.79
N LYS A 45 -17.84 -8.67 4.79
CA LYS A 45 -17.77 -7.56 3.84
C LYS A 45 -18.70 -6.44 4.27
N ARG A 46 -18.29 -5.18 4.12
CA ARG A 46 -19.14 -4.01 4.32
C ARG A 46 -18.82 -2.93 3.30
N LYS A 47 -19.80 -2.13 2.92
CA LYS A 47 -19.59 -0.90 2.14
C LYS A 47 -19.54 0.27 3.12
N PRO A 48 -18.40 0.96 3.30
CA PRO A 48 -18.37 2.17 4.10
C PRO A 48 -19.14 3.28 3.38
N GLN A 49 -19.59 4.28 4.14
CA GLN A 49 -20.25 5.46 3.60
C GLN A 49 -19.37 6.69 3.82
N GLY A 50 -19.48 7.66 2.91
CA GLY A 50 -18.80 8.94 2.99
C GLY A 50 -17.52 9.03 2.17
N ALA A 51 -16.76 10.11 2.40
CA ALA A 51 -15.50 10.39 1.73
C ALA A 51 -14.40 9.37 2.11
N LEU A 52 -13.32 9.34 1.33
CA LEU A 52 -12.22 8.38 1.50
C LEU A 52 -11.65 8.42 2.93
N VAL A 53 -11.47 9.61 3.50
CA VAL A 53 -10.99 9.77 4.89
C VAL A 53 -11.85 8.97 5.88
N GLN A 54 -13.17 9.02 5.72
CA GLN A 54 -14.09 8.34 6.63
C GLN A 54 -14.12 6.84 6.41
N ALA A 55 -13.93 6.41 5.17
CA ALA A 55 -13.79 5.00 4.83
C ALA A 55 -12.48 4.41 5.42
N LEU A 56 -11.36 5.10 5.27
CA LEU A 56 -10.06 4.70 5.81
C LEU A 56 -10.05 4.65 7.34
N LYS A 57 -10.73 5.59 8.02
CA LYS A 57 -10.89 5.53 9.49
C LYS A 57 -11.58 4.25 9.99
N LYS A 58 -12.35 3.55 9.15
CA LYS A 58 -12.95 2.25 9.52
C LYS A 58 -11.94 1.09 9.60
N LEU A 59 -10.70 1.31 9.21
CA LEU A 59 -9.59 0.37 9.42
C LEU A 59 -9.23 0.25 10.91
N GLU A 60 -9.60 1.20 11.76
CA GLU A 60 -9.44 1.06 13.21
C GLU A 60 -10.28 -0.10 13.78
N PRO A 61 -9.79 -0.84 14.79
CA PRO A 61 -8.48 -0.67 15.41
C PRO A 61 -7.35 -1.20 14.52
N LEU A 62 -6.21 -0.52 14.54
CA LEU A 62 -4.95 -0.97 13.96
C LEU A 62 -4.35 -2.11 14.78
N ARG A 63 -3.63 -3.02 14.12
CA ARG A 63 -3.12 -4.26 14.72
C ARG A 63 -1.76 -4.65 14.16
N GLU A 64 -1.11 -5.60 14.82
CA GLU A 64 0.17 -6.16 14.34
C GLU A 64 -0.01 -6.98 13.06
N PHE A 65 -1.08 -7.76 12.99
CA PHE A 65 -1.46 -8.53 11.81
C PHE A 65 -2.69 -7.92 11.13
N LYS A 66 -2.74 -8.04 9.81
CA LYS A 66 -3.81 -7.50 8.98
C LYS A 66 -5.12 -8.23 9.25
N THR A 67 -6.08 -7.52 9.82
CA THR A 67 -7.44 -8.01 10.10
C THR A 67 -8.50 -7.26 9.33
N LYS A 68 -8.15 -6.10 8.76
CA LYS A 68 -9.03 -5.32 7.90
C LYS A 68 -8.29 -4.86 6.67
N TYR A 69 -9.00 -4.92 5.56
CA TYR A 69 -8.59 -4.38 4.28
C TYR A 69 -9.70 -3.48 3.76
N ILE A 70 -9.35 -2.43 3.06
CA ILE A 70 -10.29 -1.66 2.27
C ILE A 70 -9.81 -1.62 0.83
N PHE A 71 -10.73 -1.99 -0.06
CA PHE A 71 -10.55 -1.99 -1.51
C PHE A 71 -11.34 -0.81 -2.07
N VAL A 72 -10.67 0.06 -2.82
CA VAL A 72 -11.26 1.30 -3.33
C VAL A 72 -11.01 1.36 -4.84
N PRO A 73 -12.05 1.28 -5.69
CA PRO A 73 -11.86 1.48 -7.12
C PRO A 73 -11.44 2.93 -7.38
N THR A 74 -10.78 3.16 -8.49
CA THR A 74 -10.26 4.48 -8.85
C THR A 74 -10.92 5.00 -10.13
N HIS A 75 -10.60 6.23 -10.52
CA HIS A 75 -10.96 6.78 -11.83
C HIS A 75 -10.16 6.18 -13.00
N SER A 76 -9.34 5.16 -12.76
CA SER A 76 -8.68 4.36 -13.80
C SER A 76 -8.96 2.87 -13.56
N ARG A 77 -8.20 2.00 -14.23
CA ARG A 77 -8.33 0.54 -14.16
C ARG A 77 -7.87 -0.11 -12.85
N TRP A 78 -7.35 0.70 -11.92
CA TRP A 78 -6.75 0.20 -10.68
C TRP A 78 -7.77 0.16 -9.55
N THR A 79 -7.71 -0.89 -8.74
CA THR A 79 -8.32 -0.94 -7.41
C THR A 79 -7.21 -0.75 -6.38
N ALA A 80 -7.35 0.28 -5.55
CA ALA A 80 -6.44 0.56 -4.45
C ALA A 80 -6.76 -0.30 -3.23
N VAL A 81 -5.74 -0.68 -2.47
CA VAL A 81 -5.84 -1.54 -1.30
C VAL A 81 -5.06 -0.93 -0.14
N PHE A 82 -5.71 -0.83 1.01
CA PHE A 82 -5.11 -0.40 2.27
C PHE A 82 -5.42 -1.45 3.35
N ASP A 83 -4.57 -1.56 4.36
CA ASP A 83 -4.75 -2.46 5.51
C ASP A 83 -4.68 -1.71 6.85
N ASN A 84 -4.92 -2.43 7.94
CA ASN A 84 -4.92 -1.86 9.29
C ASN A 84 -3.67 -2.20 10.12
N THR A 85 -2.49 -2.39 9.52
CA THR A 85 -1.30 -2.61 10.35
C THR A 85 -0.86 -1.32 11.05
N PHE A 86 -0.43 -1.44 12.31
CA PHE A 86 -0.04 -0.27 13.12
C PHE A 86 1.38 0.25 12.82
N ARG A 87 2.24 -0.57 12.18
CA ARG A 87 3.64 -0.23 11.86
C ARG A 87 3.83 0.33 10.44
N GLY A 88 2.75 0.76 9.78
CA GLY A 88 2.76 1.05 8.35
C GLY A 88 2.24 -0.15 7.56
N ALA A 89 1.32 0.13 6.62
CA ALA A 89 0.70 -0.91 5.79
C ALA A 89 1.78 -1.73 5.05
N ASP A 90 1.65 -3.06 5.05
CA ASP A 90 2.60 -3.96 4.39
C ASP A 90 1.90 -4.75 3.30
N ILE A 91 1.38 -4.07 2.29
CA ILE A 91 0.53 -4.70 1.28
C ILE A 91 1.30 -5.42 0.17
N ALA A 92 2.64 -5.45 0.22
CA ALA A 92 3.49 -5.97 -0.87
C ALA A 92 3.13 -7.40 -1.24
N GLY A 93 3.05 -8.29 -0.24
CA GLY A 93 2.72 -9.69 -0.45
C GLY A 93 1.33 -9.92 -1.04
N ASP A 94 0.37 -9.06 -0.72
CA ASP A 94 -1.01 -9.18 -1.20
C ASP A 94 -1.13 -8.73 -2.67
N VAL A 95 -0.50 -7.61 -3.02
CA VAL A 95 -0.44 -7.12 -4.40
C VAL A 95 0.33 -8.10 -5.27
N MET A 96 1.49 -8.57 -4.80
CA MET A 96 2.29 -9.60 -5.46
C MET A 96 1.46 -10.86 -5.75
N HIS A 97 0.79 -11.41 -4.74
CA HIS A 97 0.03 -12.65 -4.89
C HIS A 97 -1.15 -12.48 -5.85
N ALA A 98 -1.91 -11.39 -5.74
CA ALA A 98 -3.00 -11.09 -6.65
C ALA A 98 -2.52 -10.93 -8.10
N SER A 99 -1.44 -10.19 -8.31
CA SER A 99 -0.85 -9.97 -9.65
C SER A 99 -0.43 -11.28 -10.32
N ASN A 100 0.10 -12.21 -9.52
CA ASN A 100 0.45 -13.54 -10.00
C ASN A 100 -0.80 -14.35 -10.37
N VAL A 101 -1.70 -14.58 -9.41
CA VAL A 101 -2.83 -15.52 -9.60
C VAL A 101 -3.84 -15.01 -10.63
N LEU A 102 -4.10 -13.70 -10.63
CA LEU A 102 -5.01 -13.07 -11.59
C LEU A 102 -4.33 -12.69 -12.90
N SER A 103 -3.01 -12.91 -13.02
CA SER A 103 -2.21 -12.53 -14.20
C SER A 103 -2.44 -11.07 -14.61
N CYS A 104 -2.39 -10.16 -13.64
CA CYS A 104 -2.62 -8.73 -13.82
C CYS A 104 -1.43 -7.89 -13.32
N GLY A 105 -1.45 -6.59 -13.58
CA GLY A 105 -0.47 -5.65 -13.06
C GLY A 105 -0.71 -5.32 -11.58
N GLY A 106 0.38 -5.19 -10.83
CA GLY A 106 0.36 -4.70 -9.45
C GLY A 106 1.35 -3.57 -9.25
N VAL A 107 1.01 -2.62 -8.39
CA VAL A 107 1.92 -1.56 -7.93
C VAL A 107 1.82 -1.43 -6.42
N ARG A 108 2.96 -1.34 -5.73
CA ARG A 108 3.03 -0.91 -4.34
C ARG A 108 3.76 0.43 -4.27
N VAL A 109 3.20 1.32 -3.47
CA VAL A 109 3.70 2.67 -3.23
C VAL A 109 3.92 2.83 -1.74
N VAL A 110 5.10 3.27 -1.32
CA VAL A 110 5.35 3.75 0.04
C VAL A 110 5.77 5.21 -0.02
N ALA A 111 5.07 6.05 0.73
CA ALA A 111 5.37 7.46 0.88
C ALA A 111 5.29 7.83 2.37
N ASP A 112 6.36 7.50 3.09
CA ASP A 112 6.54 7.83 4.50
C ASP A 112 7.68 8.85 4.65
N PRO A 113 7.39 10.10 5.02
CA PRO A 113 8.42 11.10 5.22
C PRO A 113 9.19 10.98 6.54
N GLY A 114 8.98 9.90 7.30
CA GLY A 114 9.53 9.74 8.64
C GLY A 114 8.55 10.19 9.72
N LEU A 115 7.24 10.03 9.49
CA LEU A 115 6.18 10.41 10.43
C LEU A 115 5.96 9.30 11.48
N GLY A 116 7.00 8.61 11.94
CA GLY A 116 6.81 7.30 12.56
C GLY A 116 7.99 6.79 13.38
N GLN A 117 7.78 5.63 14.00
CA GLN A 117 8.90 4.71 14.27
C GLN A 117 9.57 4.26 12.96
N CYS A 118 8.85 4.36 11.84
CA CYS A 118 9.37 4.18 10.51
C CYS A 118 10.19 5.43 10.11
N HIS A 119 11.51 5.29 10.23
CA HIS A 119 12.47 5.56 9.17
C HIS A 119 11.86 5.98 7.82
N TYR A 120 12.31 7.12 7.26
CA TYR A 120 11.85 7.64 5.97
C TYR A 120 11.83 6.54 4.90
N ALA A 121 10.78 6.47 4.09
CA ALA A 121 10.65 5.52 3.00
C ALA A 121 9.91 6.13 1.80
N CYS A 122 10.55 6.07 0.63
CA CYS A 122 9.98 6.38 -0.67
C CYS A 122 10.21 5.17 -1.57
N ILE A 123 9.17 4.36 -1.81
CA ILE A 123 9.28 3.07 -2.50
C ILE A 123 8.27 2.98 -3.63
N PHE A 124 8.75 2.53 -4.78
CA PHE A 124 7.98 2.16 -5.95
C PHE A 124 8.29 0.72 -6.31
N GLU A 125 7.27 -0.13 -6.33
CA GLU A 125 7.40 -1.54 -6.73
C GLU A 125 6.29 -1.89 -7.70
N THR A 126 6.62 -2.70 -8.71
CA THR A 126 5.67 -3.23 -9.69
C THR A 126 5.74 -4.75 -9.73
N PHE A 127 4.59 -5.35 -9.98
CA PHE A 127 4.38 -6.78 -10.01
C PHE A 127 3.65 -7.17 -11.29
N GLY A 128 3.91 -8.38 -11.76
CA GLY A 128 3.20 -8.95 -12.92
C GLY A 128 2.89 -10.44 -12.75
N PRO A 129 2.49 -11.12 -13.82
CA PRO A 129 2.36 -12.57 -13.83
C PRO A 129 3.71 -13.23 -13.51
N LEU A 130 3.69 -14.35 -12.77
CA LEU A 130 4.93 -15.08 -12.48
C LEU A 130 5.51 -15.70 -13.75
N GLN A 131 6.77 -15.38 -14.04
CA GLN A 131 7.48 -15.97 -15.17
C GLN A 131 8.23 -17.26 -14.76
N PRO A 132 8.43 -18.21 -15.69
CA PRO A 132 9.26 -19.38 -15.43
C PRO A 132 10.65 -18.97 -14.92
N LYS A 133 11.13 -19.63 -13.86
CA LYS A 133 12.44 -19.39 -13.19
C LYS A 133 12.52 -18.14 -12.31
N GLN A 134 11.43 -17.40 -12.11
CA GLN A 134 11.38 -16.36 -11.08
C GLN A 134 10.74 -16.91 -9.79
N HIS A 135 11.32 -16.57 -8.63
CA HIS A 135 10.75 -16.93 -7.33
C HIS A 135 9.74 -15.91 -6.83
N LEU A 136 9.90 -14.66 -7.26
CA LEU A 136 9.05 -13.52 -6.94
C LEU A 136 8.75 -12.78 -8.25
N ASN A 137 7.54 -12.26 -8.42
CA ASN A 137 7.07 -11.61 -9.65
C ASN A 137 7.31 -10.08 -9.65
N TYR A 138 8.37 -9.61 -9.00
CA TYR A 138 8.80 -8.22 -9.09
C TYR A 138 9.26 -7.92 -10.52
N LEU A 139 8.70 -6.87 -11.12
CA LEU A 139 9.13 -6.38 -12.43
C LEU A 139 10.16 -5.25 -12.27
N ARG A 140 9.89 -4.34 -11.33
CA ARG A 140 10.73 -3.17 -11.03
C ARG A 140 10.58 -2.78 -9.56
N THR A 141 11.69 -2.50 -8.90
CA THR A 141 11.76 -1.95 -7.54
C THR A 141 12.68 -0.75 -7.52
N ILE A 142 12.26 0.31 -6.84
CA ILE A 142 13.04 1.52 -6.57
C ILE A 142 12.71 1.93 -5.14
N ALA A 143 13.70 1.93 -4.26
CA ALA A 143 13.52 2.21 -2.85
C ALA A 143 14.57 3.22 -2.38
N LEU A 144 14.13 4.31 -1.78
CA LEU A 144 14.96 5.21 -0.98
C LEU A 144 14.46 5.17 0.46
N THR A 145 15.32 4.75 1.38
CA THR A 145 14.99 4.60 2.79
C THR A 145 16.04 5.27 3.68
N HIS A 146 15.66 5.62 4.90
CA HIS A 146 16.56 6.09 5.94
C HIS A 146 16.25 5.43 7.28
N ASP A 147 17.04 4.44 7.68
CA ASP A 147 16.87 3.62 8.88
C ASP A 147 17.22 4.31 10.21
N GLY A 148 17.22 5.64 10.23
CA GLY A 148 17.57 6.45 11.40
C GLY A 148 19.06 6.77 11.49
N GLU A 149 19.91 5.97 10.86
CA GLU A 149 21.36 6.18 10.85
C GLU A 149 21.88 6.47 9.44
N HIS A 150 21.37 5.76 8.43
CA HIS A 150 21.93 5.75 7.10
C HIS A 150 20.88 5.84 6.00
N TRP A 151 21.22 6.59 4.94
CA TRP A 151 20.46 6.56 3.70
C TRP A 151 20.82 5.30 2.89
N SER A 152 19.80 4.62 2.38
CA SER A 152 19.92 3.49 1.48
C SER A 152 19.09 3.75 0.22
N PHE A 153 19.67 3.41 -0.93
CA PHE A 153 19.01 3.52 -2.22
C PHE A 153 19.24 2.22 -2.99
N ASP A 154 18.14 1.52 -3.27
CA ASP A 154 18.14 0.20 -3.87
C ASP A 154 17.23 0.20 -5.09
N GLN A 155 17.66 -0.47 -6.16
CA GLN A 155 16.84 -0.70 -7.34
C GLN A 155 17.10 -2.08 -7.93
N SER A 156 16.08 -2.67 -8.53
CA SER A 156 16.17 -3.96 -9.21
C SER A 156 15.13 -4.05 -10.34
N GLY A 157 15.35 -4.96 -11.30
CA GLY A 157 14.53 -5.04 -12.51
C GLY A 157 14.98 -4.06 -13.60
N ALA A 158 14.47 -4.23 -14.82
CA ALA A 158 14.81 -3.33 -15.93
C ALA A 158 14.08 -1.99 -15.78
N PRO A 159 14.77 -0.84 -15.86
CA PRO A 159 14.11 0.47 -15.83
C PRO A 159 13.08 0.61 -16.95
N TYR A 160 11.95 1.26 -16.65
CA TYR A 160 11.01 1.73 -17.66
C TYR A 160 11.60 2.91 -18.45
N GLU A 161 11.11 3.11 -19.69
CA GLU A 161 11.61 4.16 -20.59
C GLU A 161 11.43 5.59 -20.04
N PHE A 162 10.43 5.80 -19.17
CA PHE A 162 10.16 7.10 -18.57
C PHE A 162 11.01 7.41 -17.33
N GLU A 163 11.77 6.44 -16.81
CA GLU A 163 12.54 6.65 -15.58
C GLU A 163 13.72 7.63 -15.81
N ASP A 164 13.88 8.60 -14.91
CA ASP A 164 15.10 9.41 -14.82
C ASP A 164 16.22 8.61 -14.15
N VAL A 165 16.80 7.70 -14.92
CA VAL A 165 17.92 6.86 -14.47
C VAL A 165 19.19 7.67 -14.18
N VAL A 166 19.31 8.88 -14.72
CA VAL A 166 20.45 9.78 -14.44
C VAL A 166 20.38 10.26 -12.99
N GLN A 167 19.18 10.56 -12.48
CA GLN A 167 18.97 10.95 -11.09
C GLN A 167 19.47 9.87 -10.10
N TYR A 168 19.39 8.58 -10.45
CA TYR A 168 19.86 7.49 -9.59
C TYR A 168 21.37 7.49 -9.37
N GLY A 169 22.13 8.14 -10.26
CA GLY A 169 23.59 8.28 -10.17
C GLY A 169 24.07 9.41 -9.24
N ARG A 170 23.18 10.22 -8.66
CA ARG A 170 23.58 11.36 -7.83
C ARG A 170 24.46 10.95 -6.64
N ARG A 171 25.40 11.83 -6.28
CA ARG A 171 26.37 11.58 -5.19
C ARG A 171 25.68 11.32 -3.85
N MET A 172 24.66 12.11 -3.51
CA MET A 172 23.93 11.95 -2.24
C MET A 172 22.74 11.02 -2.45
N LYS A 173 22.69 9.90 -1.71
CA LYS A 173 21.62 8.89 -1.84
C LYS A 173 20.22 9.50 -1.69
N ARG A 174 20.02 10.41 -0.72
CA ARG A 174 18.76 11.13 -0.48
C ARG A 174 18.22 11.93 -1.67
N GLU A 175 19.04 12.18 -2.69
CA GLU A 175 18.63 12.91 -3.89
C GLU A 175 18.30 11.99 -5.08
N ARG A 176 18.51 10.68 -4.92
CA ARG A 176 18.33 9.69 -6.00
C ARG A 176 16.86 9.37 -6.26
N PHE A 177 15.98 9.57 -5.30
CA PHE A 177 14.54 9.36 -5.44
C PHE A 177 13.77 10.32 -4.54
N SER A 178 12.55 10.67 -4.92
CA SER A 178 11.72 11.60 -4.15
C SER A 178 10.24 11.29 -4.35
N PHE A 179 9.38 11.81 -3.46
CA PHE A 179 7.93 11.65 -3.62
C PHE A 179 7.40 12.32 -4.90
N ASP A 180 8.06 13.37 -5.39
CA ASP A 180 7.69 14.00 -6.66
C ASP A 180 8.02 13.10 -7.86
N LEU A 181 9.19 12.45 -7.85
CA LEU A 181 9.55 11.51 -8.92
C LEU A 181 8.69 10.24 -8.85
N LEU A 182 8.38 9.77 -7.63
CA LEU A 182 7.42 8.70 -7.39
C LEU A 182 6.05 9.03 -7.99
N ASP A 183 5.49 10.21 -7.70
CA ASP A 183 4.21 10.64 -8.27
C ASP A 183 4.28 10.71 -9.81
N GLN A 184 5.36 11.27 -10.37
CA GLN A 184 5.57 11.32 -11.83
C GLN A 184 5.53 9.91 -12.45
N TYR A 185 6.21 8.93 -11.84
CA TYR A 185 6.23 7.56 -12.34
C TYR A 185 4.85 6.91 -12.26
N LEU A 186 4.09 7.17 -11.19
CA LEU A 186 2.73 6.66 -11.04
C LEU A 186 1.78 7.22 -12.10
N GLN A 187 1.99 8.45 -12.59
CA GLN A 187 1.19 9.00 -13.69
C GLN A 187 1.32 8.16 -14.98
N HIS A 188 2.47 7.54 -15.25
CA HIS A 188 2.64 6.64 -16.41
C HIS A 188 1.78 5.36 -16.30
N PHE A 189 1.40 4.96 -15.09
CA PHE A 189 0.45 3.88 -14.84
C PHE A 189 -1.00 4.37 -14.72
N GLN A 190 -1.27 5.66 -14.93
CA GLN A 190 -2.56 6.29 -14.66
C GLN A 190 -3.01 6.16 -13.19
N ILE A 191 -2.04 6.20 -12.27
CA ILE A 191 -2.24 6.19 -10.82
C ILE A 191 -1.98 7.61 -10.29
N ARG A 192 -2.98 8.20 -9.63
CA ARG A 192 -2.86 9.48 -8.92
C ARG A 192 -2.93 9.26 -7.41
N ALA A 193 -1.93 8.56 -6.85
CA ALA A 193 -1.98 8.02 -5.49
C ALA A 193 -2.12 9.07 -4.37
N PHE A 194 -1.72 10.32 -4.63
CA PHE A 194 -1.75 11.40 -3.63
C PHE A 194 -2.91 12.38 -3.83
N ASP A 195 -3.84 12.08 -4.74
CA ASP A 195 -5.01 12.87 -5.05
C ASP A 195 -6.26 12.17 -4.51
N GLU A 196 -6.96 12.78 -3.54
CA GLU A 196 -8.22 12.23 -3.00
C GLU A 196 -9.27 12.00 -4.11
N GLY A 197 -9.35 12.90 -5.08
CA GLY A 197 -10.28 12.83 -6.20
C GLY A 197 -9.96 11.73 -7.22
N PHE A 198 -8.92 10.92 -6.98
CA PHE A 198 -8.64 9.72 -7.76
C PHE A 198 -9.49 8.52 -7.30
N TYR A 199 -9.94 8.52 -6.05
CA TYR A 199 -10.56 7.36 -5.40
C TYR A 199 -12.08 7.47 -5.39
N LEU A 200 -12.76 6.41 -5.81
CA LEU A 200 -14.22 6.29 -5.78
C LEU A 200 -14.66 5.69 -4.44
N ALA A 201 -14.49 6.48 -3.37
CA ALA A 201 -14.69 6.03 -1.98
C ALA A 201 -16.08 5.45 -1.72
N GLU A 202 -17.12 5.99 -2.37
CA GLU A 202 -18.51 5.55 -2.26
C GLU A 202 -18.75 4.12 -2.79
N LYS A 203 -17.84 3.62 -3.61
CA LYS A 203 -17.88 2.26 -4.16
C LYS A 203 -16.99 1.29 -3.39
N SER A 204 -16.24 1.75 -2.40
CA SER A 204 -15.28 0.91 -1.69
C SER A 204 -15.92 -0.25 -0.92
N VAL A 205 -15.12 -1.27 -0.66
CA VAL A 205 -15.49 -2.44 0.14
C VAL A 205 -14.46 -2.68 1.22
N ILE A 206 -14.91 -2.79 2.46
CA ILE A 206 -14.11 -3.23 3.59
C ILE A 206 -14.30 -4.74 3.74
N VAL A 207 -13.18 -5.45 3.87
CA VAL A 207 -13.12 -6.87 4.21
C VAL A 207 -12.49 -7.01 5.60
N GLU A 208 -13.26 -7.53 6.54
CA GLU A 208 -12.79 -7.86 7.89
C GLU A 208 -12.59 -9.37 8.00
N LEU A 209 -11.44 -9.75 8.53
CA LEU A 209 -11.03 -11.12 8.80
C LEU A 209 -11.08 -11.34 10.31
N PHE A 210 -11.70 -12.43 10.75
CA PHE A 210 -11.76 -12.81 12.16
C PHE A 210 -11.28 -14.25 12.35
N SER A 211 -10.32 -14.40 13.24
CA SER A 211 -9.79 -15.65 13.75
C SER A 211 -9.76 -15.63 15.29
N VAL A 212 -9.64 -16.80 15.93
CA VAL A 212 -9.54 -16.88 17.40
C VAL A 212 -8.32 -16.10 17.92
N SER A 213 -7.21 -16.11 17.17
CA SER A 213 -5.99 -15.38 17.50
C SER A 213 -6.21 -13.86 17.59
N ASP A 214 -7.18 -13.32 16.83
CA ASP A 214 -7.50 -11.89 16.82
C ASP A 214 -8.14 -11.42 18.13
N LEU A 215 -8.60 -12.32 19.00
CA LEU A 215 -9.15 -11.94 20.30
C LEU A 215 -8.07 -11.43 21.25
N PHE A 216 -6.82 -11.84 21.04
CA PHE A 216 -5.70 -11.56 21.95
C PHE A 216 -4.72 -10.50 21.44
N SER A 217 -4.81 -10.13 20.16
CA SER A 217 -3.92 -9.10 19.58
C SER A 217 -4.23 -7.71 20.14
N ARG A 218 -3.16 -6.93 20.42
CA ARG A 218 -3.29 -5.54 20.85
C ARG A 218 -3.93 -4.68 19.76
N LYS A 219 -4.75 -3.73 20.21
CA LYS A 219 -5.49 -2.80 19.37
C LYS A 219 -4.93 -1.40 19.58
N TYR A 220 -4.78 -0.67 18.50
CA TYR A 220 -4.37 0.73 18.53
C TYR A 220 -5.35 1.56 17.72
N SER A 221 -5.63 2.77 18.16
CA SER A 221 -6.20 3.81 17.31
C SER A 221 -5.11 4.46 16.46
N ILE A 222 -5.51 5.12 15.38
CA ILE A 222 -4.66 6.00 14.57
C ILE A 222 -4.05 7.07 15.47
N GLU A 223 -4.85 7.69 16.34
CA GLU A 223 -4.39 8.74 17.26
C GLU A 223 -3.34 8.23 18.26
N GLU A 224 -3.51 7.02 18.80
CA GLU A 224 -2.51 6.41 19.68
C GLU A 224 -1.19 6.15 18.94
N VAL A 225 -1.24 5.63 17.72
CA VAL A 225 -0.03 5.39 16.91
C VAL A 225 0.68 6.71 16.58
N GLN A 226 -0.06 7.73 16.16
CA GLN A 226 0.48 9.06 15.86
C GLN A 226 1.14 9.70 17.09
N ARG A 227 0.50 9.59 18.27
CA ARG A 227 1.05 10.07 19.54
C ARG A 227 2.36 9.37 19.90
N VAL A 228 2.41 8.04 19.77
CA VAL A 228 3.62 7.25 20.04
C VAL A 228 4.74 7.57 19.04
N ALA A 229 4.38 7.88 17.80
CA ALA A 229 5.31 8.30 16.74
C ALA A 229 5.77 9.76 16.86
N GLY A 230 5.20 10.56 17.77
CA GLY A 230 5.53 11.99 17.90
C GLY A 230 4.99 12.84 16.75
N VAL A 231 3.96 12.37 16.04
CA VAL A 231 3.33 13.10 14.94
C VAL A 231 2.15 13.90 15.45
N SER A 232 2.09 15.17 15.07
CA SER A 232 0.94 16.05 15.30
C SER A 232 0.53 16.67 13.97
N PHE A 233 -0.76 16.64 13.68
CA PHE A 233 -1.38 17.26 12.51
C PHE A 233 -2.36 18.34 12.91
#